data_AF-A0A430FUI0-F1
#
_entry.id   AF-A0A430FUI0-F1
#
_cell.length_a   1.000
_cell.length_b   1.000
_cell.length_c   1.000
_cell.angle_alpha   90.00
_cell.angle_beta   90.00
_cell.angle_gamma   90.00
#
_symmetry.space_group_name_H-M   'P 1'
#
loop_
_entity.id
_entity.type
_entity.pdbx_description
1 polymer ?
#
loop_
_entity_poly.entity_id
_entity_poly.type
_entity_poly.pdbx_seq_one_letter_code
_entity_poly.pdbx_strand_id
1 'polypeptide(L)' 'MKTIIRRYPALTGLACGVLLAISFLLAVAWLLTHEACAHPIGSGLCAWWAFMECPLCLLALCETLAR' A
#
# COMPACT_ATOMS: atom_id res chain seq x y z
N MET A 1 -9.47 15.50 -9.31
CA MET A 1 -8.68 14.26 -9.34
C MET A 1 -9.26 13.15 -10.24
N LYS A 2 -10.58 13.11 -10.52
CA LYS A 2 -11.17 12.10 -11.44
C LYS A 2 -10.76 12.27 -12.92
N THR A 3 -10.28 13.44 -13.32
CA THR A 3 -9.93 13.77 -14.72
C THR A 3 -8.54 13.30 -15.16
N ILE A 4 -7.58 13.15 -14.24
CA ILE A 4 -6.20 12.72 -14.54
C ILE A 4 -6.12 11.20 -14.70
N ILE A 5 -6.80 10.45 -13.83
CA ILE A 5 -6.83 8.98 -13.82
C ILE A 5 -7.32 8.42 -15.16
N ARG A 6 -8.24 9.13 -15.82
CA ARG A 6 -8.82 8.72 -17.11
C ARG A 6 -7.89 8.95 -18.31
N ARG A 7 -6.86 9.79 -18.20
CA ARG A 7 -5.93 10.10 -19.31
C ARG A 7 -4.75 9.14 -19.39
N TYR A 8 -4.29 8.57 -18.27
CA TYR A 8 -3.14 7.66 -18.23
C TYR A 8 -3.36 6.51 -17.23
N PRO A 9 -4.33 5.61 -17.47
CA PRO A 9 -4.69 4.57 -16.51
C PRO A 9 -3.49 3.72 -16.09
N ALA A 10 -2.61 3.38 -17.04
CA ALA A 10 -1.38 2.63 -16.79
C ALA A 10 -0.34 3.40 -15.95
N LEU A 11 -0.12 4.68 -16.23
CA LEU A 11 0.88 5.50 -15.50
C LEU A 11 0.42 5.78 -14.06
N THR A 12 -0.88 6.08 -13.89
CA THR A 12 -1.47 6.29 -12.56
C THR A 12 -1.53 4.99 -11.76
N GLY A 13 -1.82 3.86 -12.41
CA GLY A 13 -1.75 2.53 -11.80
C GLY A 13 -0.34 2.19 -11.32
N LEU A 14 0.67 2.37 -12.18
CA LEU A 14 2.07 2.13 -11.82
C LEU A 14 2.53 2.99 -10.64
N ALA A 15 2.19 4.29 -10.65
CA ALA A 15 2.53 5.20 -9.55
C ALA A 15 1.88 4.77 -8.22
N CYS A 16 0.58 4.42 -8.23
CA CYS A 16 -0.10 3.90 -7.04
C CYS A 16 0.50 2.58 -6.57
N GLY A 17 0.82 1.64 -7.48
CA GLY A 17 1.44 0.37 -7.13
C GLY A 17 2.82 0.53 -6.49
N VAL A 18 3.65 1.44 -7.02
CA VAL A 18 4.98 1.73 -6.46
C VAL A 18 4.87 2.36 -5.07
N LEU A 19 3.96 3.33 -4.88
CA LEU A 19 3.72 3.94 -3.57
C LEU A 19 3.23 2.90 -2.56
N LEU A 20 2.35 1.99 -2.99
CA LEU A 20 1.86 0.90 -2.16
C LEU A 20 3.00 -0.03 -1.72
N ALA A 21 3.86 -0.44 -2.66
CA ALA A 21 5.01 -1.30 -2.38
C ALA A 21 6.01 -0.63 -1.42
N ILE A 22 6.30 0.65 -1.61
CA ILE A 22 7.16 1.42 -0.70
C ILE A 22 6.53 1.47 0.71
N SER A 23 5.22 1.74 0.81
CA SER A 23 4.51 1.78 2.09
C SER A 23 4.51 0.43 2.81
N PHE A 24 4.39 -0.67 2.06
CA PHE A 24 4.48 -2.03 2.59
C PHE A 24 5.87 -2.31 3.17
N LEU A 25 6.94 -1.99 2.43
CA LEU A 25 8.32 -2.19 2.88
C LEU A 25 8.62 -1.38 4.15
N LEU A 26 8.16 -0.13 4.22
CA LEU A 26 8.31 0.72 5.41
C LEU A 26 7.56 0.14 6.61
N ALA A 27 6.34 -0.37 6.42
CA ALA A 27 5.55 -0.98 7.49
C ALA A 27 6.22 -2.27 8.02
N VAL A 28 6.72 -3.13 7.13
CA VAL A 28 7.45 -4.34 7.52
C VAL A 28 8.77 -3.99 8.20
N ALA A 29 9.52 -3.02 7.67
CA ALA A 29 10.76 -2.54 8.29
C ALA A 29 10.50 -2.01 9.70
N TRP A 30 9.43 -1.23 9.91
CA TRP A 30 9.01 -0.76 11.23
C TRP A 30 8.72 -1.93 12.18
N LEU A 31 7.94 -2.93 11.76
CA LEU A 31 7.62 -4.12 12.57
C LEU A 31 8.87 -4.90 13.01
N LEU A 32 9.96 -4.83 12.25
CA LEU A 32 11.23 -5.48 12.56
C LEU A 32 12.12 -4.67 13.52
N THR A 33 11.75 -3.43 13.85
CA THR A 33 12.50 -2.60 14.81
C THR A 33 12.15 -2.93 16.26
N HIS A 34 13.12 -2.77 17.16
CA HIS A 34 12.89 -2.97 18.60
C HIS A 34 11.90 -1.93 19.19
N GLU A 35 11.85 -0.73 18.61
CA GLU A 35 10.91 0.33 18.99
C GLU A 35 9.44 -0.05 18.73
N ALA A 36 9.20 -0.99 17.82
CA ALA A 36 7.85 -1.50 17.55
C ALA A 36 7.24 -2.22 18.78
N CYS A 37 8.08 -2.76 19.67
CA CYS A 37 7.61 -3.43 20.90
C CYS A 37 7.06 -2.44 21.93
N ALA A 38 7.50 -1.19 21.91
CA ALA A 38 7.03 -0.13 22.81
C ALA A 38 5.70 0.50 22.34
N HIS A 39 5.31 0.30 21.08
CA HIS A 39 4.13 0.90 20.46
C HIS A 39 3.15 -0.15 19.90
N PRO A 40 2.44 -0.91 20.75
CA PRO A 40 1.60 -2.03 20.32
C PRO A 40 0.49 -1.62 19.34
N ILE A 41 -0.12 -0.45 19.54
CA ILE A 41 -1.17 0.07 18.65
C ILE A 41 -0.59 0.46 17.28
N GLY A 42 0.57 1.13 17.25
CA GLY A 42 1.23 1.51 16.00
C GLY A 42 1.67 0.28 15.20
N SER A 43 2.22 -0.72 15.88
CA SER A 43 2.60 -2.00 15.27
C SER A 43 1.40 -2.78 14.74
N GLY A 44 0.26 -2.75 15.44
CA GLY A 44 -1.00 -3.33 14.96
C GLY A 44 -1.53 -2.65 13.70
N LEU A 45 -1.49 -1.32 13.64
CA LEU A 45 -1.87 -0.54 12.45
C LEU A 45 -0.95 -0.82 11.26
N CYS A 46 0.37 -0.88 11.49
CA CYS A 46 1.33 -1.25 10.44
C CYS A 46 1.12 -2.68 9.94
N ALA A 47 0.82 -3.62 10.83
CA ALA A 47 0.49 -5.00 10.45
C ALA A 47 -0.82 -5.06 9.63
N TRP A 48 -1.86 -4.36 10.07
CA TRP A 48 -3.13 -4.30 9.36
C TRP A 48 -2.97 -3.69 7.96
N TRP A 49 -2.25 -2.57 7.84
CA TRP A 49 -1.95 -1.94 6.56
C TRP A 49 -1.16 -2.88 5.63
N ALA A 50 -0.14 -3.55 6.15
CA ALA A 50 0.72 -4.42 5.35
C ALA A 50 0.00 -5.70 4.88
N PHE A 51 -0.81 -6.33 5.74
CA PHE A 51 -1.38 -7.65 5.46
C PHE A 51 -2.82 -7.64 4.97
N MET A 52 -3.57 -6.56 5.17
CA MET A 52 -4.96 -6.45 4.70
C MET A 52 -5.09 -5.36 3.63
N GLU A 53 -4.72 -4.12 3.93
CA GLU A 53 -4.97 -2.99 3.04
C GLU A 53 -4.14 -3.08 1.74
N CYS A 54 -2.84 -3.39 1.86
CA CYS A 54 -1.96 -3.54 0.70
C CYS A 54 -2.45 -4.61 -0.32
N PRO A 55 -2.77 -5.86 0.08
CA PRO A 55 -3.27 -6.84 -0.89
C PRO A 55 -4.62 -6.45 -1.51
N LEU A 56 -5.52 -5.82 -0.74
CA LEU A 56 -6.79 -5.31 -1.25
C LEU A 56 -6.60 -4.21 -2.30
N CYS A 57 -5.70 -3.24 -2.04
CA CYS A 57 -5.38 -2.20 -3.01
C CYS A 57 -4.70 -2.75 -4.26
N LEU A 58 -3.82 -3.75 -4.12
CA LEU A 58 -3.20 -4.43 -5.26
C LEU A 58 -4.23 -5.13 -6.15
N LEU A 59 -5.18 -5.87 -5.53
CA LEU A 59 -6.27 -6.53 -6.26
C LEU A 59 -7.15 -5.52 -7.00
N ALA A 60 -7.57 -4.44 -6.33
CA ALA A 60 -8.37 -3.39 -6.95
C ALA A 60 -7.62 -2.73 -8.13
N LEU A 61 -6.32 -2.51 -7.99
CA LEU A 61 -5.48 -1.96 -9.05
C LEU A 61 -5.36 -2.92 -10.24
N CYS A 62 -5.19 -4.22 -9.98
CA CYS A 62 -5.19 -5.27 -10.99
C CYS A 62 -6.52 -5.35 -11.74
N GLU A 63 -7.66 -5.31 -11.05
CA GLU A 63 -8.98 -5.27 -11.70
C GLU A 63 -9.16 -4.04 -12.59
N THR A 64 -8.59 -2.90 -12.17
CA THR A 64 -8.68 -1.64 -12.93
C THR A 64 -7.79 -1.66 -14.17
N LEU A 65 -6.65 -2.35 -14.13
CA LEU A 65 -5.74 -2.53 -15.26
C LEU A 65 -6.17 -3.66 -16.22
N ALA A 66 -6.97 -4.63 -15.73
CA ALA A 66 -7.46 -5.76 -16.52
C ALA A 66 -8.73 -5.44 -17.34
N ARG A 67 -9.38 -4.30 -17.10
CA ARG A 67 -10.50 -3.78 -17.90
C ARG A 67 -10.04 -2.70 -18.88
#